data_AF-A0A3S2N6Z8-F1
#
_entry.id   AF-A0A3S2N6Z8-F1
#
_cell.length_a   1.000
_cell.length_b   1.000
_cell.length_c   1.000
_cell.angle_alpha   90.00
_cell.angle_beta   90.00
_cell.angle_gamma   90.00
#
_symmetry.space_group_name_H-M   'P 1'
#
loop_
_entity.id
_entity.type
_entity.pdbx_description
1 polymer ?
#
loop_
_entity_poly.entity_id
_entity_poly.type
_entity_poly.pdbx_seq_one_letter_code
_entity_poly.pdbx_strand_id
1 'polypeptide(L)'
;MILSFQTVGPFSNQLHAVPDGCSAEELGASLASKGAQLLLDTLKTLPERIAAKREQGRDGATFAPKISAAMSWVVWEEQTCEQIARLHRAIGSRIPLRTLWMGRTVKLLEFAGRRPLSGQTQNAVPGSVHFQKESGALAVRCMDGWVLFKAVLLKKRLTATDFYNGYLHQTLKKDTPHGAAEGRFISSRGGGADGARRRNESTPI
;
A
#
# COMPACT_ATOMS: atom_id res chain seq x y z
N MET A 1 -9.81 -10.90 4.03
CA MET A 1 -8.95 -11.31 2.89
C MET A 1 -8.31 -12.63 3.28
N ILE A 2 -8.57 -13.71 2.54
CA ILE A 2 -8.03 -15.04 2.85
C ILE A 2 -6.67 -15.13 2.14
N LEU A 3 -5.61 -15.46 2.87
CA LEU A 3 -4.29 -15.72 2.29
C LEU A 3 -4.23 -17.19 1.87
N SER A 4 -4.20 -17.44 0.56
CA SER A 4 -3.90 -18.75 -0.03
C SER A 4 -2.52 -18.68 -0.67
N PHE A 5 -1.53 -19.35 -0.08
CA PHE A 5 -0.18 -19.45 -0.64
C PHE A 5 -0.08 -20.68 -1.56
N GLN A 6 0.57 -20.51 -2.71
CA GLN A 6 0.87 -21.61 -3.64
C GLN A 6 2.04 -22.44 -3.09
N THR A 7 1.79 -23.72 -2.80
CA THR A 7 2.81 -24.77 -2.80
C THR A 7 2.32 -25.86 -3.74
N VAL A 8 3.16 -26.28 -4.70
CA VAL A 8 2.84 -27.34 -5.68
C VAL A 8 2.87 -28.76 -5.07
N GLY A 9 2.34 -28.89 -3.85
CA GLY A 9 2.28 -30.14 -3.10
C GLY A 9 0.89 -30.40 -2.52
N PRO A 10 0.60 -31.63 -2.05
CA PRO A 10 -0.66 -31.92 -1.38
C PRO A 10 -0.82 -31.01 -0.15
N PHE A 11 -1.97 -30.35 -0.03
CA PHE A 11 -2.22 -29.31 0.98
C PHE A 11 -3.23 -29.80 2.02
N SER A 12 -2.94 -29.52 3.28
CA SER A 12 -3.91 -29.57 4.38
C SER A 12 -4.54 -28.19 4.49
N ASN A 13 -5.78 -28.03 4.02
CA ASN A 13 -6.46 -26.73 4.03
C ASN A 13 -6.80 -26.30 5.47
N GLN A 14 -6.16 -25.25 5.98
CA GLN A 14 -6.59 -24.55 7.18
C GLN A 14 -6.78 -23.07 6.88
N LEU A 15 -8.02 -22.60 7.01
CA LEU A 15 -8.36 -21.19 6.87
C LEU A 15 -7.86 -20.41 8.09
N HIS A 16 -7.21 -19.27 7.84
CA HIS A 16 -6.88 -18.29 8.87
C HIS A 16 -7.55 -16.96 8.52
N ALA A 17 -8.48 -16.52 9.36
CA ALA A 17 -9.07 -15.19 9.21
C ALA A 17 -7.98 -14.14 9.49
N VAL A 18 -7.85 -13.16 8.60
CA VAL A 18 -6.97 -12.01 8.84
C VAL A 18 -7.74 -11.01 9.70
N PRO A 19 -7.26 -10.67 10.91
CA PRO A 19 -7.94 -9.70 11.76
C PRO A 19 -8.05 -8.33 11.08
N ASP A 20 -9.11 -7.59 11.40
CA ASP A 20 -9.28 -6.24 10.88
C ASP A 20 -8.17 -5.32 11.36
N GLY A 21 -7.66 -4.48 10.46
CA GLY A 21 -6.58 -3.55 10.77
C GLY A 21 -5.20 -4.19 10.97
N CYS A 22 -5.06 -5.51 10.83
CA CYS A 22 -3.78 -6.21 10.99
C CYS A 22 -2.76 -5.82 9.90
N SER A 23 -1.52 -5.58 10.32
CA SER A 23 -0.36 -5.35 9.46
C SER A 23 0.29 -6.66 8.99
N ALA A 24 1.10 -6.59 7.93
CA ALA A 24 1.83 -7.76 7.44
C ALA A 24 2.83 -8.33 8.46
N GLU A 25 3.35 -7.50 9.39
CA GLU A 25 4.27 -7.96 10.43
C GLU A 25 3.55 -8.73 11.52
N GLU A 26 2.44 -8.20 12.03
CA GLU A 26 1.59 -8.88 13.02
C GLU A 26 1.04 -10.19 12.47
N LEU A 27 0.57 -10.16 11.22
CA LEU A 27 0.08 -11.34 10.53
C LEU A 27 1.21 -12.36 10.32
N GLY A 28 2.41 -11.89 9.96
CA GLY A 28 3.59 -12.73 9.80
C GLY A 28 3.96 -13.44 11.11
N ALA A 29 3.95 -12.73 12.24
CA ALA A 29 4.22 -13.30 13.56
C ALA A 29 3.17 -14.34 13.95
N SER A 30 1.88 -14.04 13.74
CA SER A 30 0.78 -14.97 14.02
C SER A 30 0.87 -16.24 13.17
N LEU A 31 1.11 -16.10 11.87
CA LEU A 31 1.26 -17.22 10.94
C LEU A 31 2.52 -18.05 11.21
N ALA A 32 3.61 -17.44 11.68
CA ALA A 32 4.81 -18.17 12.05
C ALA A 32 4.55 -19.15 13.20
N SER A 33 3.90 -18.67 14.27
CA SER A 33 3.53 -19.51 15.42
C SER A 33 2.57 -20.63 15.01
N LYS A 34 1.53 -20.31 14.23
CA LYS A 34 0.58 -21.31 13.76
C LYS A 34 1.20 -22.32 12.80
N GLY A 35 2.06 -21.86 11.89
CA GLY A 35 2.81 -22.70 10.96
C GLY A 35 3.71 -23.71 11.68
N ALA A 36 4.37 -23.30 12.76
CA ALA A 36 5.19 -24.19 13.58
C ALA A 36 4.35 -25.30 14.25
N GLN A 37 3.19 -24.95 14.82
CA GLN A 37 2.26 -25.93 15.39
C GLN A 37 1.76 -26.93 14.35
N LEU A 38 1.32 -26.42 13.18
CA LEU A 38 0.83 -27.27 12.10
C LEU A 38 1.91 -28.19 11.54
N LEU A 39 3.15 -27.73 11.47
CA LEU A 39 4.28 -28.56 11.08
C LEU A 39 4.46 -29.73 12.05
N LEU A 40 4.45 -29.46 13.36
CA LEU A 40 4.57 -30.50 14.38
C LEU A 40 3.41 -31.51 14.32
N ASP A 41 2.18 -31.02 14.19
CA ASP A 41 1.00 -31.89 14.08
C ASP A 41 1.03 -32.73 12.81
N THR A 42 1.51 -32.17 11.70
CA THR A 42 1.68 -32.87 10.42
C THR A 42 2.72 -33.97 10.55
N LEU A 43 3.85 -33.71 11.21
CA LEU A 43 4.89 -34.73 11.42
C LEU A 43 4.41 -35.87 12.34
N LYS A 44 3.60 -35.56 13.37
CA LYS A 44 3.01 -36.57 14.26
C LYS A 44 1.99 -37.46 13.57
N THR A 45 1.26 -36.93 12.59
CA THR A 45 0.16 -37.61 11.86
C THR A 45 0.52 -37.82 10.39
N LEU A 46 1.82 -37.99 10.10
CA LEU A 46 2.33 -38.01 8.75
C LEU A 46 1.81 -39.19 7.92
N PRO A 47 1.80 -40.45 8.43
CA PRO A 47 1.28 -41.59 7.67
C PRO A 47 -0.17 -41.40 7.24
N GLU A 48 -1.03 -40.91 8.14
CA GLU A 48 -2.45 -40.66 7.87
C GLU A 48 -2.63 -39.55 6.85
N ARG A 49 -1.82 -38.48 6.93
CA ARG A 49 -1.88 -37.34 6.00
C ARG A 49 -1.37 -37.68 4.61
N ILE A 50 -0.38 -38.56 4.49
CA ILE A 50 0.08 -39.07 3.19
C ILE A 50 -1.03 -39.91 2.54
N ALA A 51 -1.71 -40.76 3.32
CA ALA A 51 -2.84 -41.55 2.83
C ALA A 51 -4.03 -40.68 2.40
N ALA A 52 -4.28 -39.56 3.10
CA ALA A 52 -5.35 -38.61 2.82
C ALA A 52 -4.94 -37.44 1.89
N LYS A 53 -3.84 -37.57 1.14
CA LYS A 53 -3.35 -36.49 0.27
C LYS A 53 -4.38 -36.06 -0.77
N ARG A 54 -4.52 -34.76 -1.00
CA ARG A 54 -5.41 -34.18 -2.02
C ARG A 54 -4.65 -33.24 -2.93
N GLU A 55 -4.85 -33.38 -4.23
CA GLU A 55 -4.29 -32.46 -5.23
C GLU A 55 -4.96 -31.09 -5.19
N GLN A 56 -4.16 -30.03 -5.42
CA GLN A 56 -4.67 -28.66 -5.45
C GLN A 56 -5.52 -28.45 -6.69
N GLY A 57 -6.77 -28.04 -6.48
CA GLY A 57 -7.64 -27.60 -7.55
C GLY A 57 -7.01 -26.42 -8.28
N ARG A 58 -7.18 -26.36 -9.60
CA ARG A 58 -6.72 -25.22 -10.41
C ARG A 58 -7.55 -23.96 -10.13
N ASP A 59 -8.79 -24.14 -9.70
CA ASP A 59 -9.71 -23.05 -9.39
C ASP A 59 -9.33 -22.35 -8.08
N GLY A 60 -9.25 -21.01 -8.14
CA GLY A 60 -8.90 -20.16 -6.99
C GLY A 60 -7.39 -20.01 -6.73
N ALA A 61 -6.53 -20.64 -7.55
CA ALA A 61 -5.09 -20.41 -7.47
C ALA A 61 -4.75 -18.98 -7.94
N THR A 62 -4.08 -18.21 -7.08
CA THR A 62 -3.62 -16.85 -7.40
C THR A 62 -2.12 -16.72 -7.13
N PHE A 63 -1.46 -15.87 -7.89
CA PHE A 63 -0.03 -15.61 -7.73
C PHE A 63 0.18 -14.41 -6.80
N ALA A 64 1.06 -14.56 -5.81
CA ALA A 64 1.49 -13.48 -4.93
C ALA A 64 2.83 -12.91 -5.41
N PRO A 65 2.85 -11.79 -6.15
CA PRO A 65 4.10 -11.23 -6.69
C PRO A 65 5.01 -10.71 -5.58
N LYS A 66 6.31 -10.69 -5.86
CA LYS A 66 7.30 -10.08 -4.97
C LYS A 66 7.00 -8.58 -4.80
N ILE A 67 6.96 -8.14 -3.54
CA ILE A 67 6.76 -6.72 -3.21
C ILE A 67 7.94 -5.91 -3.78
N SER A 68 7.63 -4.89 -4.57
CA SER A 68 8.61 -3.98 -5.15
C SER A 68 8.34 -2.53 -4.73
N ALA A 69 9.35 -1.67 -4.85
CA ALA A 69 9.18 -0.26 -4.56
C ALA A 69 8.11 0.39 -5.47
N ALA A 70 7.97 -0.05 -6.71
CA ALA A 70 6.99 0.50 -7.65
C ALA A 70 5.55 0.39 -7.12
N MET A 71 5.24 -0.64 -6.33
CA MET A 71 3.93 -0.83 -5.70
C MET A 71 3.61 0.21 -4.62
N SER A 72 4.59 0.97 -4.13
CA SER A 72 4.38 1.95 -3.06
C SER A 72 3.89 3.31 -3.52
N TRP A 73 3.83 3.55 -4.84
CA TRP A 73 3.27 4.79 -5.38
C TRP A 73 1.76 4.83 -5.19
N VAL A 74 1.28 5.90 -4.56
CA VAL A 74 -0.15 6.15 -4.38
C VAL A 74 -0.70 6.83 -5.64
N VAL A 75 -1.82 6.31 -6.13
CA VAL A 75 -2.59 6.88 -7.24
C VAL A 75 -3.89 7.45 -6.66
N TRP A 76 -3.85 8.73 -6.26
CA TRP A 76 -4.89 9.40 -5.51
C TRP A 76 -6.26 9.43 -6.22
N GLU A 77 -6.24 9.49 -7.55
CA GLU A 77 -7.44 9.58 -8.39
C GLU A 77 -8.20 8.25 -8.49
N GLU A 78 -7.50 7.13 -8.34
CA GLU A 78 -8.04 5.79 -8.58
C GLU A 78 -8.20 4.98 -7.29
N GLN A 79 -7.36 5.25 -6.29
CA GLN A 79 -7.34 4.46 -5.07
C GLN A 79 -8.32 4.99 -4.02
N THR A 80 -9.13 4.08 -3.50
CA THR A 80 -9.97 4.34 -2.34
C THR A 80 -9.14 4.41 -1.07
N CYS A 81 -9.69 5.05 -0.05
CA CYS A 81 -9.06 5.16 1.25
C CYS A 81 -8.85 3.79 1.91
N GLU A 82 -9.75 2.81 1.67
CA GLU A 82 -9.52 1.41 2.09
C GLU A 82 -8.35 0.76 1.34
N GLN A 83 -8.25 0.95 0.02
CA GLN A 83 -7.13 0.40 -0.75
C GLN A 83 -5.78 0.98 -0.28
N ILE A 84 -5.70 2.29 -0.04
CA ILE A 84 -4.49 2.94 0.49
C ILE A 84 -4.17 2.40 1.89
N ALA A 85 -5.17 2.26 2.77
CA ALA A 85 -4.96 1.73 4.11
C ALA A 85 -4.50 0.27 4.09
N ARG A 86 -5.06 -0.58 3.22
CA ARG A 86 -4.61 -1.95 3.00
C ARG A 86 -3.18 -2.00 2.49
N LEU A 87 -2.85 -1.16 1.52
CA LEU A 87 -1.50 -1.08 0.96
C LEU A 87 -0.50 -0.66 2.05
N HIS A 88 -0.82 0.36 2.85
CA HIS A 88 0.01 0.77 3.99
C HIS A 88 0.23 -0.38 4.97
N ARG A 89 -0.84 -1.10 5.37
CA ARG A 89 -0.71 -2.26 6.28
C ARG A 89 0.09 -3.41 5.68
N ALA A 90 0.00 -3.62 4.37
CA ALA A 90 0.65 -4.71 3.67
C ALA A 90 2.15 -4.48 3.46
N ILE A 91 2.56 -3.26 3.09
CA ILE A 91 3.96 -2.97 2.70
C ILE A 91 4.62 -1.84 3.48
N GLY A 92 3.86 -1.01 4.19
CA GLY A 92 4.31 0.27 4.74
C GLY A 92 5.43 0.19 5.78
N SER A 93 5.53 -0.93 6.51
CA SER A 93 6.62 -1.12 7.48
C SER A 93 7.99 -1.29 6.82
N ARG A 94 8.04 -1.94 5.64
CA ARG A 94 9.28 -2.16 4.87
C ARG A 94 9.49 -1.12 3.78
N ILE A 95 8.42 -0.73 3.11
CA ILE A 95 8.44 0.20 1.97
C ILE A 95 7.34 1.25 2.20
N PRO A 96 7.69 2.44 2.70
CA PRO A 96 6.73 3.52 2.88
C PRO A 96 6.03 3.88 1.57
N LEU A 97 4.75 4.27 1.69
CA LEU A 97 4.00 4.78 0.56
C LEU A 97 4.62 6.07 0.04
N ARG A 98 4.55 6.29 -1.27
CA ARG A 98 5.22 7.39 -1.96
C ARG A 98 4.23 8.21 -2.77
N THR A 99 4.49 9.51 -2.81
CA THR A 99 3.77 10.48 -3.62
C THR A 99 4.75 11.56 -4.10
N LEU A 100 4.31 12.43 -4.99
CA LEU A 100 5.09 13.60 -5.41
C LEU A 100 4.55 14.87 -4.76
N TRP A 101 5.45 15.75 -4.34
CA TRP A 101 5.16 17.11 -3.89
C TRP A 101 6.13 18.07 -4.58
N MET A 102 5.60 19.00 -5.38
CA MET A 102 6.42 19.95 -6.16
C MET A 102 7.56 19.26 -6.93
N GLY A 103 7.25 18.16 -7.61
CA GLY A 103 8.21 17.35 -8.38
C GLY A 103 9.18 16.50 -7.55
N ARG A 104 9.09 16.52 -6.22
CA ARG A 104 9.96 15.73 -5.33
C ARG A 104 9.22 14.56 -4.70
N THR A 105 9.89 13.43 -4.58
CA THR A 105 9.34 12.25 -3.89
C THR A 105 9.19 12.51 -2.40
N VAL A 106 7.97 12.32 -1.90
CA VAL A 106 7.63 12.32 -0.48
C VAL A 106 7.22 10.91 -0.08
N LYS A 107 7.80 10.42 1.01
CA LYS A 107 7.38 9.19 1.68
C LYS A 107 6.36 9.53 2.76
N LEU A 108 5.23 8.85 2.77
CA LEU A 108 4.16 9.01 3.74
C LEU A 108 4.43 8.09 4.93
N LEU A 109 4.36 8.64 6.15
CA LEU A 109 4.72 7.94 7.38
C LEU A 109 3.61 8.10 8.42
N GLU A 110 3.58 7.19 9.40
CA GLU A 110 2.63 7.23 10.52
C GLU A 110 1.17 7.41 10.05
N PHE A 111 0.66 6.41 9.32
CA PHE A 111 -0.75 6.38 8.94
C PHE A 111 -1.64 6.46 10.18
N ALA A 112 -2.51 7.46 10.22
CA ALA A 112 -3.32 7.80 11.38
C ALA A 112 -4.80 7.43 11.22
N GLY A 113 -5.21 7.01 10.03
CA GLY A 113 -6.57 6.54 9.78
C GLY A 113 -7.18 7.09 8.50
N ARG A 114 -8.50 6.96 8.43
CA ARG A 114 -9.33 7.37 7.30
C ARG A 114 -10.49 8.20 7.82
N ARG A 115 -10.98 9.09 6.97
CA ARG A 115 -12.17 9.89 7.22
C ARG A 115 -13.04 9.89 5.97
N PRO A 116 -14.35 9.62 6.08
CA PRO A 116 -15.26 9.71 4.94
C PRO A 116 -15.35 11.14 4.42
N LEU A 117 -15.85 11.31 3.20
CA LEU A 117 -16.21 12.63 2.70
C LEU A 117 -17.33 13.21 3.55
N SER A 118 -17.14 14.42 4.07
CA SER A 118 -18.17 15.13 4.81
C SER A 118 -18.18 16.62 4.45
N GLY A 119 -19.39 17.17 4.32
CA GLY A 119 -19.64 18.60 4.13
C GLY A 119 -19.01 19.20 2.86
N GLN A 120 -18.45 20.41 3.00
CA GLN A 120 -17.90 21.24 1.93
C GLN A 120 -16.61 20.70 1.26
N THR A 121 -16.06 19.59 1.76
CA THR A 121 -14.80 19.01 1.24
C THR A 121 -14.98 18.02 0.09
N GLN A 122 -16.21 17.85 -0.40
CA GLN A 122 -16.51 16.95 -1.53
C GLN A 122 -15.87 17.40 -2.85
N ASN A 123 -15.80 18.70 -3.08
CA ASN A 123 -15.24 19.29 -4.31
C ASN A 123 -13.70 19.34 -4.31
N ALA A 124 -13.04 18.86 -3.25
CA ALA A 124 -11.60 18.75 -3.22
C ALA A 124 -11.13 17.73 -4.25
N VAL A 125 -10.21 18.15 -5.12
CA VAL A 125 -9.56 17.29 -6.11
C VAL A 125 -8.71 16.24 -5.39
N PRO A 126 -8.66 14.97 -5.85
CA PRO A 126 -7.72 13.98 -5.33
C PRO A 126 -6.28 14.52 -5.23
N GLY A 127 -5.58 14.12 -4.18
CA GLY A 127 -4.25 14.63 -3.84
C GLY A 127 -4.25 15.96 -3.09
N SER A 128 -5.39 16.65 -2.93
CA SER A 128 -5.51 17.83 -2.07
C SER A 128 -5.07 17.53 -0.64
N VAL A 129 -4.22 18.39 -0.07
CA VAL A 129 -3.67 18.23 1.27
C VAL A 129 -4.19 19.33 2.20
N HIS A 130 -4.74 18.94 3.35
CA HIS A 130 -5.11 19.85 4.42
C HIS A 130 -4.45 19.43 5.73
N PHE A 131 -3.99 20.40 6.50
CA PHE A 131 -3.53 20.14 7.86
C PHE A 131 -4.72 20.17 8.81
N GLN A 132 -4.96 19.05 9.50
CA GLN A 132 -5.98 18.94 10.53
C GLN A 132 -5.35 19.18 11.90
N LYS A 133 -5.70 20.30 12.53
CA LYS A 133 -5.11 20.72 13.82
C LYS A 133 -5.49 19.77 14.95
N GLU A 134 -6.73 19.26 14.93
CA GLU A 134 -7.29 18.43 16.00
C GLU A 134 -6.58 17.08 16.11
N SER A 135 -6.21 16.50 14.96
CA SER A 135 -5.52 15.20 14.88
C SER A 135 -4.00 15.33 14.73
N GLY A 136 -3.50 16.55 14.51
CA GLY A 136 -2.09 16.80 14.23
C GLY A 136 -1.59 16.03 12.99
N ALA A 137 -2.44 15.91 11.96
CA ALA A 137 -2.16 15.08 10.79
C ALA A 137 -2.42 15.82 9.47
N LEU A 138 -1.73 15.37 8.41
CA LEU A 138 -2.02 15.74 7.04
C LEU A 138 -3.15 14.86 6.53
N ALA A 139 -4.31 15.47 6.26
CA ALA A 139 -5.40 14.85 5.56
C ALA A 139 -5.17 14.99 4.04
N VAL A 140 -5.13 13.86 3.33
CA VAL A 140 -4.98 13.83 1.87
C VAL A 140 -6.22 13.24 1.23
N ARG A 141 -6.77 13.93 0.23
CA ARG A 141 -7.94 13.48 -0.54
C ARG A 141 -7.57 12.27 -1.40
N CYS A 142 -8.22 11.13 -1.16
CA CYS A 142 -8.18 9.94 -2.02
C CYS A 142 -9.35 9.98 -3.02
N MET A 143 -9.70 8.88 -3.69
CA MET A 143 -10.87 8.81 -4.59
C MET A 143 -12.21 9.04 -3.85
N ASP A 144 -12.40 8.39 -2.70
CA ASP A 144 -13.70 8.27 -2.00
C ASP A 144 -13.71 8.88 -0.58
N GLY A 145 -12.63 9.53 -0.16
CA GLY A 145 -12.46 10.02 1.21
C GLY A 145 -11.14 10.75 1.46
N TRP A 146 -10.74 10.75 2.73
CA TRP A 146 -9.49 11.30 3.22
C TRP A 146 -8.68 10.25 3.96
N VAL A 147 -7.38 10.19 3.71
CA VAL A 147 -6.41 9.43 4.53
C VAL A 147 -5.56 10.40 5.34
N LEU A 148 -5.14 9.96 6.54
CA LEU A 148 -4.40 10.80 7.47
C LEU A 148 -2.99 10.25 7.70
N PHE A 149 -1.99 11.15 7.69
CA PHE A 149 -0.60 10.84 8.00
C PHE A 149 -0.03 11.85 9.00
N LYS A 150 0.61 11.38 10.06
CA LYS A 150 1.22 12.25 11.09
C LYS A 150 2.62 12.72 10.73
N ALA A 151 3.28 12.04 9.80
CA ALA A 151 4.62 12.41 9.38
C ALA A 151 4.85 12.15 7.90
N VAL A 152 5.81 12.87 7.34
CA VAL A 152 6.30 12.64 5.98
C VAL A 152 7.82 12.72 5.95
N LEU A 153 8.42 12.06 4.98
CA LEU A 153 9.86 12.12 4.72
C LEU A 153 10.07 12.64 3.30
N LEU A 154 10.56 13.87 3.20
CA LEU A 154 10.96 14.52 1.95
C LEU A 154 12.49 14.53 1.85
N LYS A 155 13.14 15.48 2.54
CA LYS A 155 14.61 15.51 2.73
C LYS A 155 15.00 15.01 4.12
N LYS A 156 14.20 15.37 5.11
CA LYS A 156 14.26 14.91 6.50
C LYS A 156 12.86 14.46 6.91
N ARG A 157 12.79 13.71 8.01
CA ARG A 157 11.51 13.42 8.66
C ARG A 157 10.90 14.74 9.13
N LEU A 158 9.62 14.95 8.81
CA LEU A 158 8.84 16.11 9.17
C LEU A 158 7.55 15.63 9.79
N THR A 159 7.15 16.25 10.90
CA THR A 159 5.78 16.07 11.41
C THR A 159 4.78 16.74 10.47
N ALA A 160 3.50 16.40 10.58
CA ALA A 160 2.44 17.07 9.84
C ALA A 160 2.46 18.60 10.05
N THR A 161 2.73 19.03 11.29
CA THR A 161 2.86 20.45 11.65
C THR A 161 4.08 21.10 10.99
N ASP A 162 5.24 20.44 11.00
CA ASP A 162 6.45 20.97 10.34
C ASP A 162 6.25 21.08 8.83
N PHE A 163 5.61 20.08 8.23
CA PHE A 163 5.28 20.10 6.81
C PHE A 163 4.30 21.24 6.49
N TYR A 164 3.27 21.43 7.33
CA TYR A 164 2.33 22.52 7.18
C TYR A 164 3.03 23.89 7.22
N ASN A 165 3.81 24.15 8.27
CA ASN A 165 4.50 25.42 8.48
C ASN A 165 5.53 25.72 7.38
N GLY A 166 6.26 24.69 6.93
CA GLY A 166 7.38 24.84 6.00
C GLY A 166 7.02 24.78 4.52
N TYR A 167 5.93 24.10 4.15
CA TYR A 167 5.63 23.81 2.74
C TYR A 167 4.19 24.19 2.37
N LEU A 168 3.19 23.72 3.11
CA LEU A 168 1.78 23.91 2.72
C LEU A 168 1.29 25.36 2.94
N HIS A 169 1.68 25.99 4.05
CA HIS A 169 1.29 27.37 4.35
C HIS A 169 1.91 28.40 3.39
N GLN A 170 3.11 28.11 2.85
CA GLN A 170 3.75 28.98 1.86
C GLN A 170 3.07 28.90 0.48
N THR A 171 2.64 27.70 0.08
CA THR A 171 1.92 27.49 -1.18
C THR A 171 0.53 28.13 -1.18
N LEU A 172 -0.10 28.29 -0.02
CA LEU A 172 -1.40 28.97 0.08
C LEU A 172 -1.31 30.50 0.01
N LYS A 173 -0.10 31.09 0.11
CA LYS A 173 0.11 32.55 0.09
C LYS A 173 0.62 33.09 -1.25
N LYS A 174 1.03 32.21 -2.17
CA LYS A 174 1.65 32.57 -3.45
C LYS A 174 0.64 32.46 -4.59
N ASP A 175 -0.46 33.22 -4.55
CA ASP A 175 -1.32 33.39 -5.73
C ASP A 175 -0.54 34.15 -6.82
N THR A 176 0.11 33.42 -7.73
CA THR A 176 0.72 33.98 -8.94
C THR A 176 0.16 33.27 -10.19
N PRO A 177 0.01 33.99 -11.32
CA PRO A 177 -0.99 33.68 -12.34
C PRO A 177 -0.53 32.65 -13.39
N HIS A 178 0.07 31.53 -12.98
CA HIS A 178 0.42 30.42 -13.91
C HIS A 178 0.06 29.04 -13.33
N GLY A 179 -1.18 28.61 -13.60
CA GLY A 179 -1.57 27.23 -13.91
C GLY A 179 -1.06 26.07 -13.03
N ALA A 180 -1.86 25.72 -12.02
CA ALA A 180 -2.21 24.35 -11.62
C ALA A 180 -1.12 23.40 -11.06
N ALA A 181 -0.86 23.46 -9.74
CA ALA A 181 -0.58 22.32 -8.84
C ALA A 181 -0.27 22.72 -7.38
N GLU A 182 -0.54 23.96 -6.96
CA GLU A 182 -0.03 24.43 -5.68
C GLU A 182 -0.81 23.81 -4.52
N GLY A 183 -0.09 23.18 -3.57
CA GLY A 183 -0.67 22.57 -2.37
C GLY A 183 -1.14 21.11 -2.49
N ARG A 184 -0.77 20.37 -3.55
CA ARG A 184 -1.27 19.00 -3.80
C ARG A 184 -0.18 17.94 -3.85
N PHE A 185 -0.53 16.76 -3.36
CA PHE A 185 0.19 15.53 -3.66
C PHE A 185 -0.23 14.99 -5.03
N ILE A 186 0.76 14.57 -5.81
CA ILE A 186 0.55 14.12 -7.20
C ILE A 186 0.87 12.64 -7.29
N SER A 187 -0.01 11.92 -7.97
CA SER A 187 0.18 10.51 -8.32
C SER A 187 1.35 10.38 -9.28
N SER A 188 2.34 9.59 -8.91
CA SER A 188 3.36 9.16 -9.86
C SER A 188 2.79 7.99 -10.66
N ARG A 189 2.19 8.28 -11.81
CA ARG A 189 1.93 7.24 -12.81
C ARG A 189 3.31 6.82 -13.30
N GLY A 190 3.83 5.73 -12.75
CA GLY A 190 5.17 5.25 -13.08
C GLY A 190 5.35 5.26 -14.59
N GLY A 191 6.38 5.95 -15.07
CA GLY A 191 6.86 5.78 -16.43
C GLY A 191 6.99 4.29 -16.67
N GLY A 192 6.30 3.81 -17.69
CA GLY A 192 6.14 2.39 -17.96
C GLY A 192 7.48 1.67 -17.97
N ALA A 193 7.42 0.39 -17.63
CA ALA A 193 8.32 -0.59 -18.19
C ALA A 193 8.12 -0.61 -19.71
N ASP A 194 8.69 0.37 -20.41
CA ASP A 194 8.72 0.47 -21.86
C ASP A 194 10.19 0.57 -22.28
N GLY A 195 10.82 -0.60 -22.36
CA GLY A 195 12.27 -0.71 -22.54
C GLY A 195 12.78 -2.14 -22.61
N ALA A 196 11.96 -3.09 -23.10
CA ALA A 196 12.41 -4.43 -23.45
C ALA A 196 11.68 -4.94 -24.70
N ARG A 197 11.67 -4.13 -25.75
CA ARG A 197 11.36 -4.60 -27.11
C ARG A 197 12.43 -4.09 -28.07
N ARG A 198 13.57 -4.77 -28.09
CA ARG A 198 14.48 -4.74 -29.23
C ARG A 198 14.92 -6.17 -29.55
N ARG A 199 14.36 -6.66 -30.66
CA ARG A 199 14.96 -7.49 -31.71
C ARG A 199 15.92 -8.59 -31.26
N ASN A 200 15.55 -9.83 -31.56
CA ASN A 200 16.31 -10.64 -32.51
C ASN A 200 15.38 -11.71 -33.10
N GLU A 201 14.90 -11.41 -34.31
CA GLU A 201 14.42 -12.41 -35.24
C GLU A 201 15.49 -12.54 -36.34
N SER A 202 15.80 -13.80 -36.68
CA SER A 202 16.43 -14.25 -37.93
C SER A 202 17.95 -14.17 -38.08
N THR A 203 18.59 -15.34 -38.01
CA THR A 203 19.46 -15.78 -39.12
C THR A 203 19.42 -17.31 -39.23
N PRO A 204 19.09 -17.88 -40.41
CA PRO A 204 19.11 -19.32 -40.66
C PRO A 204 20.46 -19.75 -41.24
N ILE A 205 20.98 -20.90 -40.79
CA ILE A 205 21.75 -21.88 -41.57
C ILE A 205 21.34 -23.26 -41.07
#